data_AF-A0A7X7UQV9-F1
#
_entry.id   AF-A0A7X7UQV9-F1
#
_cell.length_a   1.000
_cell.length_b   1.000
_cell.length_c   1.000
_cell.angle_alpha   90.00
_cell.angle_beta   90.00
_cell.angle_gamma   90.00
#
_symmetry.space_group_name_H-M   'P 1'
#
loop_
_entity.id
_entity.type
_entity.pdbx_description
1 polymer ?
#
loop_
_entity_poly.entity_id
_entity_poly.type
_entity_poly.pdbx_seq_one_letter_code
_entity_poly.pdbx_strand_id
1 'polypeptide(L)'
;MNKKIVALFLFVFCVIAVVAIGVFGKVPDPASIIRVEEIYFIDPSRPEHDFECELNDDGEKVIYIQRGNKTHQLYWRIKPENATDQSVSFVKMANGNFFEVDANGLITFTEEVSITIKIQSNIKDLKSDIVNIEFIGRPSSDEDENPFD
;
A
#
# COMPACT_ATOMS: atom_id res chain seq x y z
N MET A 1 4.57 -42.15 -51.97
CA MET A 1 5.04 -40.87 -51.40
C MET A 1 6.35 -40.49 -52.07
N ASN A 2 6.41 -39.36 -52.76
CA ASN A 2 7.51 -39.03 -53.67
C ASN A 2 8.71 -38.49 -52.87
N LYS A 3 9.88 -39.15 -52.93
CA LYS A 3 11.05 -38.79 -52.10
C LYS A 3 11.50 -37.33 -52.28
N LYS A 4 11.23 -36.74 -53.45
CA LYS A 4 11.49 -35.33 -53.76
C LYS A 4 10.55 -34.35 -53.02
N ILE A 5 9.31 -34.77 -52.76
CA ILE A 5 8.31 -33.96 -52.04
C ILE A 5 8.63 -33.95 -50.54
N VAL A 6 9.05 -35.09 -49.98
CA VAL A 6 9.43 -35.18 -48.56
C VAL A 6 10.65 -34.30 -48.26
N ALA A 7 11.67 -34.31 -49.13
CA ALA A 7 12.85 -33.47 -48.96
C ALA A 7 12.55 -31.96 -49.08
N LEU A 8 11.65 -31.57 -50.00
CA LEU A 8 11.24 -30.17 -50.16
C LEU A 8 10.46 -29.65 -48.95
N PHE A 9 9.56 -30.47 -48.38
CA PHE A 9 8.86 -30.11 -47.13
C PHE A 9 9.82 -29.99 -45.94
N LEU A 10 10.78 -30.90 -45.80
CA LEU A 10 11.77 -30.85 -44.71
C LEU A 10 12.66 -29.59 -44.80
N PHE A 11 13.06 -29.19 -46.01
CA PHE A 11 13.86 -27.99 -46.22
C PHE A 11 13.06 -26.70 -45.95
N VAL A 12 11.79 -26.65 -46.35
CA VAL A 12 10.90 -25.50 -46.06
C VAL A 12 10.65 -25.37 -44.55
N PHE A 13 10.47 -26.47 -43.81
CA PHE A 13 10.34 -26.43 -42.35
C PHE A 13 11.63 -25.95 -41.66
N CYS A 14 12.82 -26.33 -42.15
CA CYS A 14 14.09 -25.86 -41.59
C CYS A 14 14.32 -24.36 -41.83
N VAL A 15 13.96 -23.83 -43.00
CA VAL A 15 14.12 -22.39 -43.29
C VAL A 15 13.14 -21.54 -42.48
N ILE A 16 11.89 -22.00 -42.27
CA ILE A 16 10.92 -21.32 -41.40
C ILE A 16 11.39 -21.35 -39.93
N ALA A 17 11.98 -22.45 -39.47
CA ALA A 17 12.52 -22.54 -38.11
C ALA A 17 13.72 -21.60 -37.89
N VAL A 18 14.58 -21.39 -38.88
CA VAL A 18 15.73 -20.46 -38.77
C VAL A 18 15.29 -19.00 -38.84
N VAL A 19 14.29 -18.66 -39.65
CA VAL A 19 13.74 -17.29 -39.70
C VAL A 19 12.99 -16.93 -38.41
N ALA A 20 12.36 -17.90 -37.73
CA ALA A 20 11.78 -17.67 -36.42
C ALA A 20 12.83 -17.36 -35.33
N ILE A 21 14.06 -17.87 -35.45
CA ILE A 21 15.15 -17.58 -34.49
C ILE A 21 15.72 -16.16 -34.71
N GLY A 22 15.60 -15.61 -35.93
CA GLY A 22 16.01 -14.22 -36.25
C GLY A 22 15.00 -13.14 -35.86
N VAL A 23 13.78 -13.52 -35.45
CA VAL A 23 12.73 -12.61 -34.95
C VAL A 23 12.38 -12.94 -33.49
N PHE A 24 13.28 -13.60 -32.76
CA PHE A 24 13.32 -13.45 -31.31
C PHE A 24 13.89 -12.07 -31.02
N GLY A 25 13.01 -11.08 -31.11
CA GLY A 25 13.19 -9.84 -30.38
C GLY A 25 13.68 -10.19 -28.99
N LYS A 26 14.76 -9.50 -28.57
CA LYS A 26 15.22 -9.35 -27.20
C LYS A 26 14.39 -10.22 -26.25
N VAL A 27 14.92 -11.37 -25.80
CA VAL A 27 14.37 -12.04 -24.61
C VAL A 27 14.04 -10.90 -23.65
N PRO A 28 12.77 -10.65 -23.28
CA PRO A 28 12.48 -9.60 -22.34
C PRO A 28 13.35 -9.94 -21.14
N ASP A 29 14.35 -9.10 -20.90
CA ASP A 29 15.20 -9.18 -19.72
C ASP A 29 14.23 -9.41 -18.57
N PRO A 30 14.32 -10.51 -17.80
CA PRO A 30 13.31 -10.86 -16.79
C PRO A 30 12.96 -9.59 -16.06
N ALA A 31 11.74 -9.11 -16.29
CA ALA A 31 11.28 -7.76 -15.99
C ALA A 31 11.96 -7.31 -14.70
N SER A 32 12.85 -6.31 -14.76
CA SER A 32 13.66 -5.94 -13.61
C SER A 32 12.72 -5.70 -12.43
N ILE A 33 12.62 -6.67 -11.51
CA ILE A 33 11.69 -6.61 -10.39
C ILE A 33 12.32 -5.59 -9.44
N ILE A 34 11.71 -4.41 -9.39
CA ILE A 34 12.07 -3.37 -8.44
C ILE A 34 11.31 -3.69 -7.16
N ARG A 35 12.05 -4.09 -6.11
CA ARG A 35 11.46 -4.50 -4.84
C ARG A 35 11.13 -3.28 -3.98
N VAL A 36 10.09 -3.40 -3.15
CA VAL A 36 9.84 -2.44 -2.09
C VAL A 36 10.98 -2.53 -1.08
N GLU A 37 11.64 -1.39 -0.87
CA GLU A 37 12.71 -1.22 0.10
C GLU A 37 12.16 -0.69 1.42
N GLU A 38 11.19 0.23 1.31
CA GLU A 38 10.57 0.92 2.43
C GLU A 38 9.08 1.16 2.17
N ILE A 39 8.31 1.11 3.25
CA ILE A 39 6.92 1.59 3.31
C ILE A 39 6.78 2.36 4.61
N TYR A 40 6.13 3.52 4.58
CA TYR A 40 5.94 4.33 5.77
C TYR A 40 4.70 5.22 5.68
N PHE A 41 4.07 5.46 6.81
CA PHE A 41 2.99 6.43 6.95
C PHE A 41 3.51 7.85 6.79
N ILE A 42 2.66 8.70 6.22
CA ILE A 42 2.87 10.15 6.15
C ILE A 42 1.64 10.87 6.70
N ASP A 43 1.83 12.09 7.18
CA ASP A 43 0.79 12.99 7.65
C ASP A 43 0.67 14.20 6.72
N PRO A 44 -0.35 14.24 5.84
CA PRO A 44 -0.59 15.38 4.96
C PRO A 44 -0.85 16.72 5.68
N SER A 45 -1.18 16.70 6.97
CA SER A 45 -1.41 17.91 7.75
C SER A 45 -0.12 18.63 8.15
N ARG A 46 1.06 18.00 7.94
CA ARG A 46 2.38 18.51 8.32
C ARG A 46 3.32 18.74 7.12
N PRO A 47 2.93 19.53 6.10
CA PRO A 47 3.75 19.77 4.90
C PRO A 47 5.10 20.42 5.20
N GLU A 48 5.20 21.22 6.27
CA GLU A 48 6.43 21.85 6.73
C GLU A 48 7.47 20.85 7.28
N HIS A 49 7.03 19.63 7.58
CA HIS A 49 7.86 18.51 8.03
C HIS A 49 7.99 17.40 6.97
N ASP A 50 7.89 17.74 5.67
CA ASP A 50 7.86 16.78 4.55
C ASP A 50 6.86 15.63 4.76
N PHE A 51 5.73 15.96 5.40
CA PHE A 51 4.67 15.02 5.71
C PHE A 51 5.12 13.87 6.65
N GLU A 52 6.20 14.03 7.41
CA GLU A 52 6.57 13.06 8.43
C GLU A 52 5.53 13.05 9.57
N CYS A 53 5.14 11.86 10.01
CA CYS A 53 4.32 11.70 11.21
C CYS A 53 5.03 12.28 12.44
N GLU A 54 4.26 12.75 13.41
CA GLU A 54 4.81 13.18 14.69
C GLU A 54 5.27 11.97 15.51
N LEU A 55 6.15 12.20 16.48
CA LEU A 55 6.51 11.19 17.48
C LEU A 55 5.89 11.61 18.81
N ASN A 56 5.18 10.71 19.48
CA ASN A 56 4.67 10.93 20.83
C ASN A 56 5.82 10.88 21.86
N ASP A 57 5.50 11.06 23.15
CA ASP A 57 6.49 11.06 24.24
C ASP A 57 7.29 9.74 24.35
N ASP A 58 6.74 8.64 23.85
CA ASP A 58 7.37 7.33 23.79
C ASP A 58 8.23 7.12 22.53
N GLY A 59 8.28 8.11 21.64
CA GLY A 59 9.01 8.05 20.37
C GLY A 59 8.30 7.25 19.29
N GLU A 60 7.00 6.98 19.44
CA GLU A 60 6.18 6.25 18.47
C GLU A 60 5.48 7.21 17.50
N LYS A 61 5.34 6.80 16.24
CA LYS A 61 4.62 7.60 15.24
C LYS A 61 3.18 7.82 15.65
N VAL A 62 2.72 9.05 15.60
CA VAL A 62 1.35 9.45 15.91
C VAL A 62 0.77 10.39 14.85
N ILE A 63 -0.52 10.24 14.59
CA ILE A 63 -1.35 11.18 13.83
C ILE A 63 -2.48 11.63 14.74
N TYR A 64 -2.62 12.94 14.93
CA TYR A 64 -3.66 13.54 15.74
C TYR A 64 -4.91 13.84 14.91
N ILE A 65 -6.06 13.40 15.39
CA ILE A 65 -7.35 13.66 14.77
C ILE A 65 -8.26 14.41 15.73
N GLN A 66 -9.02 15.38 15.23
CA GLN A 66 -10.00 16.09 16.07
C GLN A 66 -11.12 15.13 16.47
N ARG A 67 -11.55 15.22 17.73
CA ARG A 67 -12.79 14.58 18.22
C ARG A 67 -13.99 15.02 17.38
N GLY A 68 -14.96 14.13 17.23
CA GLY A 68 -16.11 14.23 16.34
C GLY A 68 -15.90 13.62 14.94
N ASN A 69 -14.66 13.28 14.57
CA ASN A 69 -14.37 12.67 13.27
C ASN A 69 -14.72 11.18 13.25
N LYS A 70 -15.66 10.80 12.39
CA LYS A 70 -16.09 9.40 12.21
C LYS A 70 -15.17 8.58 11.29
N THR A 71 -14.36 9.26 10.48
CA THR A 71 -13.48 8.62 9.50
C THR A 71 -12.16 9.34 9.38
N HIS A 72 -11.09 8.63 9.02
CA HIS A 72 -9.79 9.20 8.72
C HIS A 72 -9.12 8.45 7.57
N GLN A 73 -8.58 9.18 6.59
CA GLN A 73 -7.85 8.60 5.47
C GLN A 73 -6.37 8.49 5.83
N LEU A 74 -5.83 7.27 5.83
CA LEU A 74 -4.39 7.03 5.95
C LEU A 74 -3.68 7.37 4.65
N TYR A 75 -2.45 7.87 4.77
CA TYR A 75 -1.55 8.12 3.66
C TYR A 75 -0.20 7.47 3.92
N TRP A 76 0.41 6.93 2.87
CA TRP A 76 1.70 6.24 2.96
C TRP A 76 2.51 6.46 1.69
N ARG A 77 3.81 6.23 1.80
CA ARG A 77 4.74 6.20 0.67
C ARG A 77 5.41 4.84 0.60
N ILE A 78 5.72 4.42 -0.62
CA ILE A 78 6.53 3.22 -0.92
C ILE A 78 7.78 3.69 -1.65
N LYS A 79 8.95 3.20 -1.20
CA LYS A 79 10.21 3.45 -1.87
C LYS A 79 10.83 2.14 -2.37
N PRO A 80 11.41 2.15 -3.58
CA PRO A 80 11.34 3.23 -4.57
C PRO A 80 9.92 3.37 -5.15
N GLU A 81 9.58 4.56 -5.64
CA GLU A 81 8.24 4.88 -6.18
C GLU A 81 7.86 4.09 -7.44
N ASN A 82 8.83 3.46 -8.08
CA ASN A 82 8.64 2.59 -9.24
C ASN A 82 8.76 1.09 -8.88
N ALA A 83 8.61 0.73 -7.60
CA ALA A 83 8.52 -0.67 -7.20
C ALA A 83 7.44 -1.41 -8.02
N THR A 84 7.77 -2.62 -8.46
CA THR A 84 6.94 -3.41 -9.40
C THR A 84 5.61 -3.82 -8.79
N ASP A 85 5.57 -4.06 -7.48
CA ASP A 85 4.37 -4.36 -6.71
C ASP A 85 4.28 -3.41 -5.52
N GLN A 86 3.23 -2.59 -5.50
CA GLN A 86 2.95 -1.59 -4.46
C GLN A 86 1.73 -1.96 -3.62
N SER A 87 1.26 -3.20 -3.72
CA SER A 87 0.11 -3.64 -2.95
C SER A 87 0.45 -3.72 -1.46
N VAL A 88 -0.50 -3.26 -0.65
CA VAL A 88 -0.38 -3.19 0.80
C VAL A 88 -1.56 -3.88 1.47
N SER A 89 -1.41 -4.20 2.75
CA SER A 89 -2.51 -4.56 3.63
C SER A 89 -2.37 -3.82 4.96
N PHE A 90 -3.52 -3.58 5.59
CA PHE A 90 -3.59 -2.98 6.91
C PHE A 90 -3.86 -4.05 7.94
N VAL A 91 -3.16 -3.97 9.07
CA VAL A 91 -3.31 -4.86 10.21
C VAL A 91 -3.72 -4.01 11.40
N LYS A 92 -4.88 -4.32 11.98
CA LYS A 92 -5.33 -3.71 13.23
C LYS A 92 -4.52 -4.29 14.38
N MET A 93 -3.87 -3.43 15.16
CA MET A 93 -3.01 -3.84 16.27
C MET A 93 -3.73 -3.61 17.60
N ALA A 94 -3.55 -2.45 18.23
CA ALA A 94 -4.25 -2.09 19.45
C ALA A 94 -5.66 -1.57 19.13
N ASN A 95 -6.64 -1.95 19.97
CA ASN A 95 -8.01 -1.44 19.90
C ASN A 95 -8.72 -1.69 18.55
N GLY A 96 -8.35 -2.79 17.87
CA GLY A 96 -8.87 -3.17 16.55
C GLY A 96 -10.38 -3.42 16.44
N ASN A 97 -11.08 -3.55 17.57
CA ASN A 97 -12.55 -3.69 17.61
C ASN A 97 -13.27 -2.34 17.49
N PHE A 98 -12.56 -1.23 17.71
CA PHE A 98 -13.14 0.11 17.73
C PHE A 98 -12.98 0.88 16.41
N PHE A 99 -12.49 0.21 15.36
CA PHE A 99 -12.42 0.78 14.03
C PHE A 99 -12.42 -0.31 12.96
N GLU A 100 -12.82 0.05 11.75
CA GLU A 100 -12.61 -0.69 10.52
C GLU A 100 -11.65 0.08 9.62
N VAL A 101 -10.88 -0.62 8.78
CA VAL A 101 -10.03 -0.01 7.75
C VAL A 101 -10.26 -0.74 6.44
N ASP A 102 -10.54 0.01 5.38
CA ASP A 102 -10.76 -0.56 4.06
C ASP A 102 -9.44 -0.79 3.30
N ALA A 103 -9.53 -1.36 2.10
CA ALA A 103 -8.36 -1.63 1.26
C ALA A 103 -7.63 -0.36 0.78
N ASN A 104 -8.28 0.81 0.85
CA ASN A 104 -7.72 2.09 0.47
C ASN A 104 -7.15 2.86 1.66
N GLY A 105 -7.19 2.29 2.87
CA GLY A 105 -6.72 2.94 4.09
C GLY A 105 -7.71 3.96 4.67
N LEU A 106 -8.98 3.93 4.28
CA LEU A 106 -10.02 4.71 4.94
C LEU A 106 -10.42 4.01 6.24
N ILE A 107 -10.11 4.64 7.37
CA ILE A 107 -10.54 4.22 8.69
C ILE A 107 -11.96 4.73 8.93
N THR A 108 -12.82 3.86 9.47
CA THR A 108 -14.11 4.21 10.07
C THR A 108 -14.07 3.86 11.55
N PHE A 109 -14.24 4.86 12.41
CA PHE A 109 -14.20 4.67 13.87
C PHE A 109 -15.57 4.28 14.41
N THR A 110 -15.56 3.29 15.29
CA THR A 110 -16.72 2.90 16.11
C THR A 110 -16.72 3.66 17.43
N GLU A 111 -15.53 3.89 18.01
CA GLU A 111 -15.34 4.67 19.24
C GLU A 111 -14.07 5.53 19.15
N GLU A 112 -14.07 6.67 19.85
CA GLU A 112 -12.95 7.62 19.87
C GLU A 112 -11.88 7.26 20.91
N VAL A 113 -11.27 6.10 20.71
CA VAL A 113 -10.15 5.60 21.51
C VAL A 113 -8.84 5.65 20.71
N SER A 114 -7.70 5.75 21.38
CA SER A 114 -6.41 5.61 20.69
C SER A 114 -6.31 4.24 20.04
N ILE A 115 -5.91 4.17 18.77
CA ILE A 115 -5.76 2.92 18.02
C ILE A 115 -4.36 2.83 17.43
N THR A 116 -3.91 1.60 17.19
CA THR A 116 -2.63 1.36 16.50
C THR A 116 -2.89 0.56 15.24
N ILE A 117 -2.35 1.06 14.12
CA ILE A 117 -2.46 0.42 12.82
C ILE A 117 -1.08 0.17 12.22
N LYS A 118 -0.92 -1.01 11.63
CA LYS A 118 0.26 -1.38 10.87
C LYS A 118 -0.09 -1.45 9.38
N ILE A 119 0.75 -0.87 8.54
CA ILE A 119 0.73 -1.11 7.09
C ILE A 119 1.84 -2.10 6.74
N GLN A 120 1.57 -3.03 5.82
CA GLN A 120 2.57 -3.96 5.33
C GLN A 120 2.47 -4.14 3.81
N SER A 121 3.61 -4.25 3.13
CA SER A 121 3.67 -4.63 1.72
C SER A 121 3.28 -6.11 1.55
N ASN A 122 2.55 -6.51 0.52
CA ASN A 122 2.11 -7.91 0.32
C ASN A 122 3.15 -8.80 -0.41
N ILE A 123 4.43 -8.43 -0.38
CA ILE A 123 5.52 -9.15 -1.03
C ILE A 123 6.28 -10.07 -0.07
N LYS A 124 7.15 -10.93 -0.63
CA LYS A 124 7.97 -11.91 0.11
C LYS A 124 8.83 -11.28 1.23
N ASP A 125 9.31 -10.06 1.02
CA ASP A 125 10.15 -9.33 1.98
C ASP A 125 9.30 -8.24 2.68
N LEU A 126 8.34 -8.68 3.49
CA LEU A 126 7.34 -7.85 4.18
C LEU A 126 7.98 -6.60 4.83
N LYS A 127 7.88 -5.46 4.14
CA LYS A 127 8.16 -4.15 4.73
C LYS A 127 6.92 -3.66 5.43
N SER A 128 7.10 -2.97 6.54
CA SER A 128 5.97 -2.47 7.32
C SER A 128 6.33 -1.23 8.12
N ASP A 129 5.29 -0.49 8.48
CA ASP A 129 5.36 0.65 9.39
C ASP A 129 4.15 0.65 10.31
N ILE A 130 4.24 1.35 11.43
CA ILE A 130 3.21 1.42 12.47
C ILE A 130 2.93 2.89 12.79
N VAL A 131 1.67 3.23 12.99
CA VAL A 131 1.26 4.54 13.46
C VAL A 131 0.13 4.42 14.47
N ASN A 132 0.18 5.27 15.50
CA ASN A 132 -0.89 5.50 16.46
C ASN A 132 -1.82 6.60 15.95
N ILE A 133 -3.12 6.45 16.14
CA ILE A 133 -4.10 7.50 15.88
C ILE A 133 -4.67 7.94 17.22
N GLU A 134 -4.54 9.23 17.52
CA GLU A 134 -4.96 9.81 18.80
C GLU A 134 -5.95 10.95 18.61
N PHE A 135 -7.00 10.95 19.43
CA PHE A 135 -8.06 11.95 19.37
C PHE A 135 -7.75 13.16 20.26
N ILE A 136 -7.73 14.36 19.66
CA ILE A 136 -7.50 15.64 20.33
C ILE A 136 -8.74 16.54 20.28
N GLY A 137 -8.78 17.55 21.15
CA GLY A 137 -9.91 18.46 21.29
C GLY A 137 -10.90 18.02 22.36
N ARG A 138 -11.94 18.84 22.56
CA ARG A 138 -13.02 18.51 23.51
C ARG A 138 -13.90 17.40 22.92
N PRO A 139 -14.39 16.46 23.74
CA PRO A 139 -15.43 15.54 23.28
C PRO A 139 -16.61 16.35 22.73
N SER A 140 -17.21 15.90 21.62
CA SER A 140 -18.43 16.52 21.12
C SER A 140 -19.48 16.43 22.23
N SER A 141 -19.81 17.57 22.81
CA SER A 141 -20.84 17.72 23.82
C SER A 141 -22.19 17.50 23.16
N ASP A 142 -22.64 16.26 23.10
CA ASP A 142 -24.07 15.95 22.92
C ASP A 142 -24.86 16.24 24.23
N GLU A 143 -24.23 16.89 25.22
CA GLU A 143 -24.83 17.34 26.48
C GLU A 143 -24.86 18.87 26.57
N ASP A 144 -25.48 19.56 25.62
CA ASP A 144 -25.91 20.95 25.80
C ASP A 144 -27.21 21.21 25.05
N GLU A 145 -28.33 20.77 25.63
CA GLU A 145 -29.50 21.64 25.87
C GLU A 145 -30.22 21.09 27.10
N ASN A 146 -29.85 21.56 28.30
CA ASN A 146 -30.85 21.64 29.37
C ASN A 146 -31.68 22.90 29.09
N PRO A 147 -32.96 22.81 28.67
CA PRO A 147 -33.74 23.96 28.25
C PRO A 147 -34.22 24.86 29.41
N PHE A 148 -33.58 24.79 30.58
CA PHE A 148 -34.06 25.44 31.81
C PHE A 148 -32.95 26.03 32.71
N ASP A 149 -31.85 26.54 32.15
CA ASP A 149 -30.98 27.52 32.85
C ASP A 149 -31.12 28.93 32.26
#